data_AF-A0A6D0ILJ7-F1
#
_entry.id   AF-A0A6D0ILJ7-F1
#
_cell.length_a   1.000
_cell.length_b   1.000
_cell.length_c   1.000
_cell.angle_alpha   90.00
_cell.angle_beta   90.00
_cell.angle_gamma   90.00
#
_symmetry.space_group_name_H-M   'P 1'
#
loop_
_entity.id
_entity.type
_entity.pdbx_description
1 polymer ?
#
loop_
_entity_poly.entity_id
_entity_poly.type
_entity_poly.pdbx_seq_one_letter_code
_entity_poly.pdbx_strand_id
1 'polypeptide(L)'
;VDCARDKNIPIRIGVNAGSLEKDLQEKYGEPTPQALLESAMRHVDHLDRLNFDQFKVSVKASDVFLAVESYRLLAKQIDQPLHLGITEAGGARSGAVKSAIGLGLLLSEGIGDTLRVSLAADPVEEIKVGFDILKSLRIRSRGINFIACPTCSRQEFDVIGTVNALEQRLEDIITPMDVSIIGCVV
;
A
#
# COMPACT_ATOMS: atom_id res chain seq x y z
N VAL A 1 1.95 -3.27 26.63
CA VAL A 1 0.96 -4.31 26.27
C VAL A 1 -0.21 -4.30 27.24
N ASP A 2 0.03 -4.32 28.55
CA ASP A 2 -1.05 -4.38 29.56
C ASP A 2 -2.10 -3.27 29.40
N CYS A 3 -1.69 -2.00 29.27
CA CYS A 3 -2.63 -0.89 29.03
C CYS A 3 -3.47 -1.07 27.74
N ALA A 4 -2.90 -1.68 26.69
CA ALA A 4 -3.64 -1.95 25.47
C ALA A 4 -4.67 -3.07 25.67
N ARG A 5 -4.29 -4.11 26.44
CA ARG A 5 -5.19 -5.20 26.86
C ARG A 5 -6.34 -4.66 27.70
N ASP A 6 -6.04 -3.86 28.72
CA ASP A 6 -7.03 -3.29 29.65
C ASP A 6 -8.05 -2.40 28.94
N LYS A 7 -7.63 -1.73 27.85
CA LYS A 7 -8.48 -0.84 27.05
C LYS A 7 -9.06 -1.48 25.80
N ASN A 8 -8.77 -2.75 25.53
CA ASN A 8 -9.17 -3.46 24.31
C ASN A 8 -8.78 -2.70 23.02
N ILE A 9 -7.52 -2.24 22.96
CA ILE A 9 -6.96 -1.49 21.83
C ILE A 9 -5.94 -2.38 21.10
N PRO A 10 -6.07 -2.60 19.78
CA PRO A 10 -5.12 -3.42 19.03
C PRO A 10 -3.77 -2.71 18.85
N ILE A 11 -2.71 -3.50 18.72
CA ILE A 11 -1.34 -3.01 18.49
C ILE A 11 -0.93 -3.27 17.03
N ARG A 12 -0.16 -2.36 16.43
CA ARG A 12 0.59 -2.66 15.20
C ARG A 12 2.08 -2.77 15.51
N ILE A 13 2.67 -3.94 15.26
CA ILE A 13 4.12 -4.11 15.21
C ILE A 13 4.60 -3.47 13.89
N GLY A 14 5.49 -2.48 13.99
CA GLY A 14 6.01 -1.75 12.84
C GLY A 14 7.52 -1.84 12.75
N VAL A 15 8.03 -2.72 11.89
CA VAL A 15 9.45 -2.85 11.59
C VAL A 15 9.75 -2.06 10.32
N ASN A 16 10.83 -1.28 10.34
CA ASN A 16 11.30 -0.53 9.18
C ASN A 16 12.79 -0.81 8.94
N ALA A 17 13.19 -0.93 7.67
CA ALA A 17 14.58 -1.15 7.29
C ALA A 17 15.55 -0.09 7.84
N GLY A 18 15.12 1.17 7.91
CA GLY A 18 15.93 2.28 8.44
C GLY A 18 16.08 2.30 9.97
N SER A 19 15.34 1.47 10.70
CA SER A 19 15.32 1.47 12.18
C SER A 19 15.50 0.07 12.78
N LEU A 20 16.23 -0.80 12.09
CA LEU A 20 16.50 -2.16 12.54
C LEU A 20 17.31 -2.16 13.85
N GLU A 21 17.15 -3.17 14.70
CA GLU A 21 17.92 -3.31 15.94
C GLU A 21 19.42 -3.50 15.66
N LYS A 22 20.28 -2.95 16.53
CA LYS A 22 21.76 -2.94 16.32
C LYS A 22 22.35 -4.33 16.15
N ASP A 23 21.91 -5.30 16.93
CA ASP A 23 22.42 -6.66 16.88
C ASP A 23 22.06 -7.37 15.56
N LEU A 24 20.89 -7.05 14.98
CA LEU A 24 20.52 -7.52 13.66
C LEU A 24 21.32 -6.83 12.56
N GLN A 25 21.61 -5.53 12.70
CA GLN A 25 22.50 -4.83 11.78
C GLN A 25 23.90 -5.44 11.80
N GLU A 26 24.45 -5.76 12.98
CA GLU A 26 25.75 -6.43 13.13
C GLU A 26 25.74 -7.84 12.55
N LYS A 27 24.67 -8.61 12.76
CA LYS A 27 24.52 -9.98 12.27
C LYS A 27 24.41 -10.07 10.74
N TYR A 28 23.64 -9.19 10.12
CA TYR A 28 23.33 -9.23 8.68
C TYR A 28 24.17 -8.26 7.85
N GLY A 29 24.84 -7.29 8.47
CA GLY A 29 25.64 -6.25 7.81
C GLY A 29 24.79 -5.16 7.15
N GLU A 30 23.77 -5.54 6.40
CA GLU A 30 22.82 -4.64 5.74
C GLU A 30 21.35 -5.08 5.98
N PRO A 31 20.38 -4.18 5.77
CA PRO A 31 18.96 -4.55 5.81
C PRO A 31 18.62 -5.57 4.71
N THR A 32 18.36 -6.80 5.10
CA THR A 32 17.92 -7.90 4.23
C THR A 32 16.48 -8.31 4.55
N PRO A 33 15.77 -9.02 3.64
CA PRO A 33 14.45 -9.56 3.95
C PRO A 33 14.44 -10.45 5.20
N GLN A 34 15.50 -11.24 5.41
CA GLN A 34 15.67 -12.12 6.56
C GLN A 34 15.88 -11.31 7.85
N ALA A 35 16.64 -10.22 7.80
CA ALA A 35 16.84 -9.35 8.96
C ALA A 35 15.52 -8.68 9.39
N LEU A 36 14.73 -8.21 8.43
CA LEU A 36 13.41 -7.63 8.67
C LEU A 36 12.41 -8.66 9.22
N LEU A 37 12.42 -9.87 8.67
CA LEU A 37 11.61 -10.98 9.19
C LEU A 37 11.98 -11.30 10.64
N GLU A 38 13.28 -11.46 10.94
CA GLU A 38 13.73 -11.79 12.28
C GLU A 38 13.34 -10.71 13.29
N SER A 39 13.51 -9.43 12.94
CA SER A 39 13.03 -8.31 13.75
C SER A 39 11.52 -8.41 14.02
N ALA A 40 10.71 -8.64 12.98
CA ALA A 40 9.26 -8.77 13.12
C ALA A 40 8.88 -9.95 14.03
N MET A 41 9.48 -11.12 13.82
CA MET A 41 9.18 -12.32 14.60
C MET A 41 9.59 -12.16 16.08
N ARG A 42 10.68 -11.44 16.39
CA ARG A 42 11.04 -11.14 17.80
C ARG A 42 9.92 -10.39 18.52
N HIS A 43 9.27 -9.44 17.86
CA HIS A 43 8.15 -8.68 18.43
C HIS A 43 6.86 -9.50 18.47
N VAL A 44 6.62 -10.36 17.46
CA VAL A 44 5.50 -11.30 17.45
C VAL A 44 5.60 -12.28 18.63
N ASP A 45 6.75 -12.93 18.79
CA ASP A 45 7.03 -13.85 19.90
C ASP A 45 6.90 -13.16 21.27
N HIS A 46 7.23 -11.87 21.35
CA HIS A 46 7.06 -11.10 22.57
C HIS A 46 5.59 -10.91 22.93
N LEU A 47 4.73 -10.58 21.96
CA LEU A 47 3.28 -10.48 22.19
C LEU A 47 2.65 -11.84 22.48
N ASP A 48 3.14 -12.90 21.82
CA ASP A 48 2.66 -14.27 22.03
C ASP A 48 2.95 -14.77 23.46
N ARG A 49 4.16 -14.54 23.98
CA ARG A 49 4.49 -14.83 25.40
C ARG A 49 3.63 -14.07 26.41
N LEU A 50 3.06 -12.94 26.00
CA LEU A 50 2.15 -12.13 26.80
C LEU A 50 0.68 -12.49 26.56
N ASN A 51 0.39 -13.54 25.78
CA ASN A 51 -0.96 -13.95 25.36
C ASN A 51 -1.76 -12.75 24.83
N PHE A 52 -1.16 -11.95 23.93
CA PHE A 52 -1.80 -10.82 23.30
C PHE A 52 -1.94 -11.07 21.80
N ASP A 53 -3.17 -11.34 21.36
CA ASP A 53 -3.53 -11.76 19.99
C ASP A 53 -4.06 -10.60 19.11
N GLN A 54 -4.49 -9.50 19.71
CA GLN A 54 -5.05 -8.34 19.00
C GLN A 54 -3.97 -7.45 18.36
N PHE A 55 -3.23 -7.99 17.41
CA PHE A 55 -2.22 -7.22 16.69
C PHE A 55 -2.19 -7.47 15.18
N LYS A 56 -1.52 -6.55 14.49
CA LYS A 56 -1.16 -6.65 13.08
C LYS A 56 0.30 -6.29 12.88
N VAL A 57 0.90 -6.71 11.77
CA VAL A 57 2.34 -6.54 11.53
C VAL A 57 2.60 -5.79 10.23
N SER A 58 3.66 -4.98 10.21
CA SER A 58 4.18 -4.36 9.00
C SER A 58 5.70 -4.40 8.98
N VAL A 59 6.27 -4.71 7.81
CA VAL A 59 7.71 -4.71 7.52
C VAL A 59 7.96 -3.80 6.32
N LYS A 60 8.31 -2.53 6.56
CA LYS A 60 8.43 -1.54 5.49
C LYS A 60 9.88 -1.29 5.11
N ALA A 61 10.13 -1.15 3.81
CA ALA A 61 11.39 -0.67 3.27
C ALA A 61 11.11 0.36 2.18
N SER A 62 12.14 1.17 1.88
CA SER A 62 12.10 2.12 0.78
C SER A 62 12.45 1.46 -0.55
N ASP A 63 13.27 0.42 -0.56
CA ASP A 63 13.44 -0.43 -1.75
C ASP A 63 12.22 -1.34 -1.94
N VAL A 64 11.72 -1.43 -3.17
CA VAL A 64 10.49 -2.16 -3.49
C VAL A 64 10.69 -3.66 -3.35
N PHE A 65 11.80 -4.20 -3.85
CA PHE A 65 12.03 -5.65 -3.84
C PHE A 65 12.34 -6.15 -2.43
N LEU A 66 13.12 -5.39 -1.65
CA LEU A 66 13.34 -5.65 -0.23
C LEU A 66 12.00 -5.70 0.53
N ALA A 67 11.13 -4.71 0.34
CA ALA A 67 9.81 -4.69 0.99
C ALA A 67 8.97 -5.91 0.59
N VAL A 68 8.86 -6.18 -0.71
CA VAL A 68 8.04 -7.29 -1.24
C VAL A 68 8.53 -8.64 -0.71
N GLU A 69 9.83 -8.92 -0.78
CA GLU A 69 10.38 -10.18 -0.27
C GLU A 69 10.21 -10.31 1.24
N SER A 70 10.33 -9.21 2.00
CA SER A 70 10.10 -9.22 3.45
C SER A 70 8.65 -9.57 3.80
N TYR A 71 7.67 -8.99 3.10
CA TYR A 71 6.26 -9.33 3.30
C TYR A 71 5.95 -10.76 2.86
N ARG A 72 6.51 -11.24 1.75
CA ARG A 72 6.34 -12.64 1.31
C ARG A 72 6.89 -13.64 2.32
N LEU A 73 8.04 -13.34 2.91
CA LEU A 73 8.60 -14.15 3.99
C LEU A 73 7.71 -14.12 5.23
N LEU A 74 7.27 -12.93 5.65
CA LEU A 74 6.44 -12.75 6.82
C LEU A 74 5.07 -13.43 6.68
N ALA A 75 4.42 -13.30 5.54
CA ALA A 75 3.12 -13.92 5.26
C ALA A 75 3.14 -15.46 5.32
N LYS A 76 4.32 -16.09 5.24
CA LYS A 76 4.48 -17.54 5.40
C LYS A 76 4.68 -17.98 6.86
N GLN A 77 4.92 -17.03 7.77
CA GLN A 77 5.27 -17.30 9.16
C GLN A 77 4.14 -16.93 10.14
N ILE A 78 3.22 -16.06 9.72
CA ILE A 78 2.17 -15.52 10.60
C ILE A 78 0.80 -15.51 9.91
N ASP A 79 -0.25 -15.66 10.72
CA ASP A 79 -1.66 -15.56 10.28
C ASP A 79 -2.27 -14.19 10.60
N GLN A 80 -1.58 -13.36 11.39
CA GLN A 80 -2.08 -12.04 11.79
C GLN A 80 -2.12 -11.06 10.60
N PRO A 81 -3.04 -10.08 10.61
CA PRO A 81 -3.17 -9.13 9.51
C PRO A 81 -1.88 -8.37 9.20
N LEU A 82 -1.64 -8.12 7.91
CA LEU A 82 -0.50 -7.39 7.39
C LEU A 82 -0.90 -5.97 6.97
N HIS A 83 -0.20 -4.98 7.53
CA HIS A 83 -0.31 -3.59 7.11
C HIS A 83 0.78 -3.22 6.11
N LEU A 84 0.44 -3.24 4.83
CA LEU A 84 1.35 -2.95 3.74
C LEU A 84 1.71 -1.46 3.64
N GLY A 85 2.90 -1.20 3.10
CA GLY A 85 3.33 0.12 2.72
C GLY A 85 4.76 0.13 2.23
N ILE A 86 5.02 0.95 1.22
CA ILE A 86 6.38 1.36 0.84
C ILE A 86 6.65 2.68 1.56
N THR A 87 7.75 2.75 2.31
CA THR A 87 8.16 4.00 2.98
C THR A 87 9.02 4.84 2.04
N GLU A 88 9.09 6.15 2.27
CA GLU A 88 9.94 7.06 1.48
C GLU A 88 9.75 6.88 -0.04
N ALA A 89 8.49 6.87 -0.49
CA ALA A 89 8.19 6.56 -1.89
C ALA A 89 8.59 7.72 -2.84
N GLY A 90 8.64 8.95 -2.33
CA GLY A 90 8.97 10.16 -3.09
C GLY A 90 7.77 11.11 -3.22
N GLY A 91 7.87 12.09 -4.12
CA GLY A 91 6.76 13.02 -4.42
C GLY A 91 5.58 12.33 -5.10
N ALA A 92 4.48 13.07 -5.33
CA ALA A 92 3.20 12.50 -5.78
C ALA A 92 3.33 11.50 -6.96
N ARG A 93 3.93 11.91 -8.08
CA ARG A 93 4.05 11.05 -9.28
C ARG A 93 4.98 9.84 -9.06
N SER A 94 6.22 10.08 -8.66
CA SER A 94 7.22 8.99 -8.52
C SER A 94 6.87 8.05 -7.38
N GLY A 95 6.36 8.60 -6.27
CA GLY A 95 5.88 7.85 -5.12
C GLY A 95 4.63 7.03 -5.41
N ALA A 96 3.69 7.54 -6.21
CA ALA A 96 2.52 6.78 -6.64
C ALA A 96 2.93 5.57 -7.49
N VAL A 97 3.81 5.77 -8.48
CA VAL A 97 4.33 4.68 -9.32
C VAL A 97 5.06 3.63 -8.47
N LYS A 98 5.99 4.07 -7.61
CA LYS A 98 6.77 3.18 -6.74
C LYS A 98 5.87 2.39 -5.78
N SER A 99 4.89 3.04 -5.18
CA SER A 99 3.93 2.40 -4.28
C SER A 99 3.02 1.43 -5.03
N ALA A 100 2.52 1.79 -6.22
CA ALA A 100 1.67 0.94 -7.03
C ALA A 100 2.38 -0.35 -7.45
N ILE A 101 3.68 -0.29 -7.80
CA ILE A 101 4.47 -1.47 -8.12
C ILE A 101 4.62 -2.37 -6.88
N GLY A 102 5.11 -1.82 -5.76
CA GLY A 102 5.38 -2.63 -4.56
C GLY A 102 4.13 -3.21 -3.92
N LEU A 103 3.09 -2.40 -3.74
CA LEU A 103 1.81 -2.85 -3.21
C LEU A 103 1.09 -3.77 -4.20
N GLY A 104 1.19 -3.48 -5.50
CA GLY A 104 0.55 -4.26 -6.55
C GLY A 104 1.03 -5.71 -6.60
N LEU A 105 2.35 -5.92 -6.48
CA LEU A 105 2.94 -7.26 -6.42
C LEU A 105 2.36 -8.07 -5.26
N LEU A 106 2.36 -7.52 -4.05
CA LEU A 106 1.85 -8.20 -2.85
C LEU A 106 0.35 -8.48 -2.91
N LEU A 107 -0.44 -7.45 -3.26
CA LEU A 107 -1.89 -7.55 -3.31
C LEU A 107 -2.37 -8.53 -4.39
N SER A 108 -1.66 -8.62 -5.53
CA SER A 108 -1.96 -9.61 -6.58
C SER A 108 -1.74 -11.06 -6.14
N GLU A 109 -0.92 -11.28 -5.10
CA GLU A 109 -0.64 -12.58 -4.48
C GLU A 109 -1.58 -12.87 -3.30
N GLY A 110 -2.53 -11.98 -3.01
CA GLY A 110 -3.42 -12.09 -1.86
C GLY A 110 -2.76 -11.73 -0.53
N ILE A 111 -1.61 -11.06 -0.54
CA ILE A 111 -0.91 -10.62 0.67
C ILE A 111 -1.34 -9.19 1.00
N GLY A 112 -1.86 -8.97 2.21
CA GLY A 112 -2.15 -7.65 2.76
C GLY A 112 -3.63 -7.40 3.11
N ASP A 113 -3.86 -6.87 4.30
CA ASP A 113 -5.21 -6.65 4.86
C ASP A 113 -5.55 -5.16 4.98
N THR A 114 -4.53 -4.33 5.07
CA THR A 114 -4.62 -2.87 5.08
C THR A 114 -3.36 -2.31 4.44
N LEU A 115 -3.46 -1.14 3.80
CA LEU A 115 -2.32 -0.49 3.18
C LEU A 115 -2.23 0.98 3.58
N ARG A 116 -1.04 1.55 3.41
CA ARG A 116 -0.81 2.98 3.36
C ARG A 116 0.19 3.30 2.25
N VAL A 117 -0.18 4.22 1.37
CA VAL A 117 0.73 4.88 0.43
C VAL A 117 1.45 6.00 1.21
N SER A 118 2.76 6.14 1.05
CA SER A 118 3.54 7.17 1.79
C SER A 118 4.15 8.16 0.80
N LEU A 119 3.49 9.29 0.57
CA LEU A 119 3.89 10.30 -0.43
C LEU A 119 4.39 11.57 0.28
N ALA A 120 5.39 12.22 -0.32
CA ALA A 120 5.73 13.60 0.02
C ALA A 120 4.77 14.56 -0.71
N ALA A 121 3.49 14.49 -0.36
CA ALA A 121 2.38 15.25 -0.94
C ALA A 121 1.26 15.44 0.09
N ASP A 122 0.14 16.04 -0.32
CA ASP A 122 -1.05 16.11 0.54
C ASP A 122 -1.52 14.69 0.92
N PRO A 123 -1.86 14.41 2.19
CA PRO A 123 -2.36 13.10 2.61
C PRO A 123 -3.60 12.61 1.85
N VAL A 124 -4.42 13.52 1.32
CA VAL A 124 -5.56 13.19 0.46
C VAL A 124 -5.09 12.45 -0.80
N GLU A 125 -3.93 12.82 -1.36
CA GLU A 125 -3.34 12.12 -2.52
C GLU A 125 -2.88 10.71 -2.16
N GLU A 126 -2.40 10.47 -0.92
CA GLU A 126 -2.11 9.09 -0.44
C GLU A 126 -3.36 8.21 -0.49
N ILE A 127 -4.52 8.78 -0.11
CA ILE A 127 -5.80 8.07 -0.09
C ILE A 127 -6.27 7.75 -1.53
N LYS A 128 -6.22 8.73 -2.43
CA LYS A 128 -6.59 8.56 -3.85
C LYS A 128 -5.78 7.43 -4.49
N VAL A 129 -4.45 7.53 -4.41
CA VAL A 129 -3.54 6.52 -4.96
C VAL A 129 -3.80 5.14 -4.34
N GLY A 130 -4.07 5.07 -3.03
CA GLY A 130 -4.42 3.81 -2.37
C GLY A 130 -5.68 3.15 -2.94
N PHE A 131 -6.74 3.94 -3.17
CA PHE A 131 -7.96 3.44 -3.80
C PHE A 131 -7.75 3.08 -5.27
N ASP A 132 -6.94 3.83 -6.02
CA ASP A 132 -6.67 3.54 -7.43
C ASP A 132 -5.87 2.25 -7.61
N ILE A 133 -4.93 1.95 -6.71
CA ILE A 133 -4.23 0.65 -6.68
C ILE A 133 -5.25 -0.49 -6.47
N LEU A 134 -6.10 -0.37 -5.44
CA LEU A 134 -7.11 -1.40 -5.14
C LEU A 134 -8.15 -1.57 -6.26
N LYS A 135 -8.54 -0.46 -6.90
CA LYS A 135 -9.47 -0.42 -8.04
C LYS A 135 -8.86 -1.10 -9.27
N SER A 136 -7.59 -0.81 -9.57
CA SER A 136 -6.86 -1.41 -10.69
C SER A 136 -6.71 -2.93 -10.55
N LEU A 137 -6.55 -3.42 -9.32
CA LEU A 137 -6.51 -4.86 -9.02
C LEU A 137 -7.90 -5.50 -8.82
N ARG A 138 -8.98 -4.72 -8.94
CA ARG A 138 -10.37 -5.15 -8.71
C ARG A 138 -10.62 -5.70 -7.29
N ILE A 139 -9.81 -5.31 -6.32
CA ILE A 139 -9.95 -5.72 -4.90
C ILE A 139 -11.02 -4.87 -4.22
N ARG A 140 -11.08 -3.57 -4.54
CA ARG A 140 -12.12 -2.65 -4.04
C ARG A 140 -12.51 -1.69 -5.14
N SER A 141 -13.79 -1.37 -5.22
CA SER A 141 -14.29 -0.30 -6.08
C SER A 141 -14.83 0.85 -5.21
N ARG A 142 -14.41 2.07 -5.54
CA ARG A 142 -14.89 3.32 -4.92
C ARG A 142 -14.88 4.42 -5.96
N GLY A 143 -16.00 5.11 -6.07
CA GLY A 143 -16.20 6.21 -7.01
C GLY A 143 -16.15 5.77 -8.46
N ILE A 144 -16.08 6.76 -9.34
CA ILE A 144 -16.11 6.55 -10.79
C ILE A 144 -14.74 6.05 -11.27
N ASN A 145 -14.77 5.12 -12.22
CA ASN A 145 -13.62 4.66 -12.98
C ASN A 145 -13.76 5.17 -14.41
N PHE A 146 -13.02 6.23 -14.75
CA PHE A 146 -13.02 6.78 -16.09
C PHE A 146 -12.14 5.94 -17.02
N ILE A 147 -12.75 5.36 -18.04
CA ILE A 147 -12.05 4.59 -19.08
C ILE A 147 -11.97 5.48 -20.31
N ALA A 148 -10.90 6.26 -20.41
CA ALA A 148 -10.69 7.18 -21.53
C ALA A 148 -9.82 6.55 -22.62
N CYS A 149 -10.13 6.81 -23.88
CA CYS A 149 -9.18 6.52 -24.95
C CYS A 149 -7.99 7.48 -24.86
N PRO A 150 -6.78 7.06 -25.25
CA PRO A 150 -5.72 8.03 -25.51
C PRO A 150 -6.15 8.98 -26.63
N THR A 151 -5.59 10.19 -26.66
CA THR A 151 -5.81 11.10 -27.79
C THR A 151 -5.09 10.56 -29.03
N CYS A 152 -5.77 10.61 -30.18
CA CYS A 152 -5.18 10.31 -31.48
C CYS A 152 -5.72 11.29 -32.53
N SER A 153 -5.24 11.19 -33.77
CA SER A 153 -5.65 12.10 -34.86
C SER A 153 -7.14 12.00 -35.24
N ARG A 154 -7.85 10.99 -34.74
CA ARG A 154 -9.29 10.80 -35.00
C ARG A 154 -10.19 11.55 -34.02
N GLN A 155 -9.63 12.18 -32.99
CA GLN A 155 -10.46 12.81 -31.95
C GLN A 155 -11.38 13.88 -32.53
N GLU A 156 -12.65 13.83 -32.13
CA GLU A 156 -13.69 14.78 -32.53
C GLU A 156 -13.93 15.85 -31.45
N PHE A 157 -13.41 15.65 -30.24
CA PHE A 157 -13.47 16.60 -29.14
C PHE A 157 -12.23 16.51 -28.23
N ASP A 158 -12.08 17.49 -27.34
CA ASP A 158 -11.01 17.51 -26.34
C ASP A 158 -11.25 16.47 -25.24
N VAL A 159 -10.74 15.26 -25.46
CA VAL A 159 -10.83 14.15 -24.49
C VAL A 159 -10.10 14.49 -23.19
N ILE A 160 -8.92 15.09 -23.26
CA ILE A 160 -8.08 15.38 -22.07
C ILE A 160 -8.78 16.40 -21.18
N GLY A 161 -9.24 17.52 -21.74
CA GLY A 161 -9.98 18.53 -21.00
C GLY A 161 -11.26 17.98 -20.38
N THR A 162 -11.97 17.12 -21.13
CA THR A 162 -13.19 16.47 -20.65
C THR A 162 -12.93 15.53 -19.47
N VAL A 163 -11.91 14.68 -19.55
CA VAL A 163 -11.53 13.76 -18.46
C VAL A 163 -11.14 14.55 -17.21
N ASN A 164 -10.25 15.54 -17.33
CA ASN A 164 -9.81 16.35 -16.20
C ASN A 164 -10.98 17.06 -15.50
N ALA A 165 -11.92 17.61 -16.29
CA ALA A 165 -13.09 18.28 -15.75
C ALA A 165 -14.05 17.31 -15.05
N LEU A 166 -14.20 16.08 -15.56
CA LEU A 166 -15.02 15.05 -14.94
C LEU A 166 -14.40 14.52 -13.65
N GLU A 167 -13.09 14.25 -13.64
CA GLU A 167 -12.36 13.83 -12.44
C GLU A 167 -12.51 14.85 -11.31
N GLN A 168 -12.34 16.14 -11.61
CA GLN A 168 -12.50 17.21 -10.61
C GLN A 168 -13.95 17.36 -10.12
N ARG A 169 -14.92 17.27 -11.03
CA ARG A 169 -16.34 17.53 -10.68
C ARG A 169 -17.00 16.36 -9.94
N LEU A 170 -16.49 15.15 -10.10
CA LEU A 170 -17.12 13.92 -9.61
C LEU A 170 -16.25 13.20 -8.56
N GLU A 171 -15.25 13.89 -8.01
CA GLU A 171 -14.33 13.36 -6.99
C GLU A 171 -15.04 12.93 -5.70
N ASP A 172 -16.16 13.58 -5.37
CA ASP A 172 -16.98 13.32 -4.19
C ASP A 172 -17.89 12.08 -4.35
N ILE A 173 -18.08 11.60 -5.57
CA ILE A 173 -18.90 10.42 -5.84
C ILE A 173 -18.17 9.18 -5.34
N ILE A 174 -18.80 8.47 -4.40
CA ILE A 174 -18.29 7.20 -3.87
C ILE A 174 -18.93 5.96 -4.50
N THR A 175 -20.05 6.13 -5.20
CA THR A 175 -20.76 5.06 -5.89
C THR A 175 -19.89 4.46 -6.99
N PRO A 176 -19.61 3.15 -6.96
CA PRO A 176 -18.84 2.49 -8.02
C PRO A 176 -19.56 2.55 -9.36
N MET A 177 -18.88 3.07 -10.40
CA MET A 177 -19.42 3.13 -11.77
C MET A 177 -18.27 3.21 -12.78
N ASP A 178 -18.40 2.52 -13.90
CA ASP A 178 -17.49 2.67 -15.05
C ASP A 178 -18.07 3.67 -16.05
N VAL A 179 -17.27 4.65 -16.46
CA VAL A 179 -17.65 5.66 -17.45
C VAL A 179 -16.61 5.70 -18.55
N SER A 180 -17.01 5.26 -19.75
CA SER A 180 -16.13 5.29 -20.92
C SER A 180 -16.21 6.63 -21.64
N ILE A 181 -15.05 7.24 -21.90
CA ILE A 181 -14.93 8.52 -22.62
C ILE A 181 -14.11 8.26 -23.89
N ILE A 182 -14.81 8.14 -25.02
CA ILE A 182 -14.20 7.76 -26.30
C ILE A 182 -14.26 8.96 -27.24
N GLY A 183 -13.10 9.40 -27.71
CA GLY A 183 -12.91 10.63 -28.49
C GLY A 183 -13.45 10.60 -29.91
N CYS A 184 -13.90 9.46 -30.42
CA CYS A 184 -14.36 9.30 -31.80
C CYS A 184 -15.25 8.06 -31.94
N VAL A 185 -16.02 7.99 -33.03
CA VAL A 185 -16.81 6.81 -33.40
C VAL A 185 -15.91 5.88 -34.23
N VAL A 186 -15.36 4.83 -33.62
CA VAL A 186 -14.59 3.79 -34.34
C VAL A 186 -15.44 2.55 -34.53
#